data_AF-A0A2U7Q8W1-F1
#
_entry.id   AF-A0A2U7Q8W1-F1
#
_cell.length_a   1.000
_cell.length_b   1.000
_cell.length_c   1.000
_cell.angle_alpha   90.00
_cell.angle_beta   90.00
_cell.angle_gamma   90.00
#
_symmetry.space_group_name_H-M   'P 1'
#
loop_
_entity.id
_entity.type
_entity.pdbx_description
1 polymer ?
#
loop_
_entity_poly.entity_id
_entity_poly.type
_entity_poly.pdbx_seq_one_letter_code
_entity_poly.pdbx_strand_id
1 'polypeptide(L)'
;TGSYKRVQYASMSTTITISGNKSELVSYFQPPLHLSDQYECGLLYFSVIKKRPNVPVNNNSLTAVIRIECDLVHGSYYNGLPTHFIHEFISDTAPGRSYTEIPQNVIYFPVNKNIISSISVRIVDQFGYCIDFGEEHIQLRLHLRKAK
;
A
#
# COMPACT_ATOMS: atom_id res chain seq x y z
N THR A 1 -16.63 -3.85 37.18
CA THR A 1 -15.68 -4.86 36.68
C THR A 1 -14.96 -4.29 35.48
N GLY A 2 -13.80 -3.67 35.68
CA GLY A 2 -13.06 -2.98 34.62
C GLY A 2 -12.40 -3.99 33.68
N SER A 3 -12.95 -4.18 32.50
CA SER A 3 -12.31 -4.92 31.41
C SER A 3 -11.13 -4.09 30.91
N TYR A 4 -9.91 -4.50 31.25
CA TYR A 4 -8.69 -3.95 30.66
C TYR A 4 -8.78 -4.15 29.14
N LYS A 5 -8.98 -3.05 28.40
CA LYS A 5 -8.87 -3.07 26.94
C LYS A 5 -7.42 -3.43 26.62
N ARG A 6 -7.21 -4.61 26.05
CA ARG A 6 -5.88 -5.10 25.63
C ARG A 6 -5.34 -4.12 24.58
N VAL A 7 -4.25 -3.42 24.92
CA VAL A 7 -3.53 -2.54 24.00
C VAL A 7 -2.59 -3.39 23.15
N GLN A 8 -2.55 -3.13 21.84
CA GLN A 8 -1.63 -3.80 20.93
C GLN A 8 -0.53 -2.83 20.52
N TYR A 9 0.72 -3.17 20.82
CA TYR A 9 1.89 -2.41 20.40
C TYR A 9 2.50 -3.02 19.14
N ALA A 10 2.97 -2.17 18.24
CA ALA A 10 3.83 -2.62 17.15
C ALA A 10 5.16 -3.12 17.71
N SER A 11 5.67 -4.22 17.16
CA SER A 11 7.05 -4.65 17.40
C SER A 11 8.03 -3.62 16.80
N MET A 12 9.33 -3.80 17.05
CA MET A 12 10.36 -2.92 16.44
C MET A 12 10.33 -2.94 14.90
N SER A 13 9.84 -4.05 14.33
CA SER A 13 9.58 -4.25 12.91
C SER A 13 8.30 -5.08 12.77
N THR A 14 7.35 -4.61 11.97
CA THR A 14 6.04 -5.23 11.75
C THR A 14 5.68 -5.12 10.26
N THR A 15 5.21 -6.22 9.67
CA THR A 15 4.64 -6.18 8.31
C THR A 15 3.12 -6.17 8.37
N ILE A 16 2.50 -5.36 7.52
CA ILE A 16 1.05 -5.23 7.40
C ILE A 16 0.69 -5.61 5.97
N THR A 17 -0.14 -6.63 5.81
CA THR A 17 -0.67 -7.01 4.50
C THR A 17 -2.07 -6.42 4.35
N ILE A 18 -2.29 -5.72 3.23
CA ILE A 18 -3.59 -5.14 2.87
C ILE A 18 -3.98 -5.72 1.52
N SER A 19 -5.23 -6.16 1.37
CA SER A 19 -5.72 -6.76 0.14
C SER A 19 -7.18 -6.44 -0.11
N GLY A 20 -7.59 -6.51 -1.37
CA GLY A 20 -8.96 -6.26 -1.79
C GLY A 20 -9.11 -6.38 -3.31
N ASN A 21 -10.19 -5.85 -3.85
CA ASN A 21 -10.51 -5.87 -5.27
C ASN A 21 -10.78 -4.46 -5.83
N LYS A 22 -10.38 -3.44 -5.09
CA LYS A 22 -10.51 -2.03 -5.47
C LYS A 22 -9.17 -1.35 -5.26
N SER A 23 -8.92 -0.28 -6.02
CA SER A 23 -7.72 0.55 -5.87
C SER A 23 -7.66 1.34 -4.57
N GLU A 24 -8.78 1.45 -3.85
CA GLU A 24 -8.82 1.99 -2.51
C GLU A 24 -8.93 0.84 -1.51
N LEU A 25 -7.85 0.59 -0.80
CA LEU A 25 -7.72 -0.50 0.15
C LEU A 25 -7.64 0.07 1.56
N VAL A 26 -8.47 -0.42 2.47
CA VAL A 26 -8.45 0.00 3.87
C VAL A 26 -8.31 -1.21 4.77
N SER A 27 -7.34 -1.16 5.69
CA SER A 27 -7.19 -2.13 6.77
C SER A 27 -7.54 -1.46 8.09
N TYR A 28 -8.36 -2.12 8.91
CA TYR A 28 -8.76 -1.65 10.23
C TYR A 28 -8.12 -2.50 11.33
N PHE A 29 -7.65 -1.85 12.39
CA PHE A 29 -7.00 -2.48 13.53
C PHE A 29 -7.89 -2.37 14.77
N GLN A 30 -8.31 -3.51 15.31
CA GLN A 30 -9.09 -3.62 16.54
C GLN A 30 -8.47 -4.69 17.45
N PRO A 31 -7.74 -4.31 18.51
CA PRO A 31 -7.46 -2.94 18.98
C PRO A 31 -6.54 -2.14 18.03
N PRO A 32 -6.51 -0.79 18.13
CA PRO A 32 -5.56 0.02 17.38
C PRO A 32 -4.11 -0.37 17.67
N LEU A 33 -3.24 -0.17 16.68
CA LEU A 33 -1.81 -0.42 16.80
C LEU A 33 -1.10 0.81 17.37
N HIS A 34 -0.50 0.66 18.54
CA HIS A 34 0.26 1.72 19.20
C HIS A 34 1.74 1.63 18.82
N LEU A 35 2.30 2.75 18.36
CA LEU A 35 3.72 2.91 18.08
C LEU A 35 4.39 3.48 19.31
N SER A 36 5.48 2.84 19.75
CA SER A 36 6.20 3.22 20.98
C SER A 36 7.16 4.41 20.80
N ASP A 37 7.45 4.80 19.56
CA ASP A 37 8.44 5.81 19.21
C ASP A 37 8.19 6.32 17.78
N GLN A 38 9.17 6.98 17.16
CA GLN A 38 9.19 7.30 15.74
C GLN A 38 9.32 6.03 14.90
N TYR A 39 8.38 5.85 13.97
CA TYR A 39 8.38 4.76 13.00
C TYR A 39 8.45 5.32 11.59
N GLU A 40 8.96 4.49 10.69
CA GLU A 40 8.97 4.73 9.27
C GLU A 40 8.31 3.55 8.54
N CYS A 41 7.72 3.82 7.38
CA CYS A 41 6.96 2.86 6.60
C CYS A 41 7.47 2.81 5.16
N GLY A 42 7.62 1.60 4.63
CA GLY A 42 7.97 1.35 3.23
C GLY A 42 7.13 0.24 2.62
N LEU A 43 7.07 0.20 1.29
CA LEU A 43 6.42 -0.88 0.54
C LEU A 43 7.42 -2.04 0.34
N LEU A 44 7.03 -3.26 0.70
CA LEU A 44 7.83 -4.46 0.43
C LEU A 44 7.37 -5.23 -0.80
N TYR A 45 6.08 -5.14 -1.12
CA TYR A 45 5.45 -6.01 -2.11
C TYR A 45 4.13 -5.40 -2.57
N PHE A 46 3.86 -5.50 -3.86
CA PHE A 46 2.56 -5.24 -4.45
C PHE A 46 2.27 -6.31 -5.52
N SER A 47 1.02 -6.76 -5.60
CA SER A 47 0.58 -7.65 -6.66
C SER A 47 -0.88 -7.49 -7.01
N VAL A 48 -1.19 -7.90 -8.22
CA VAL A 48 -2.54 -8.04 -8.75
C VAL A 48 -2.67 -9.47 -9.25
N ILE A 49 -3.63 -10.21 -8.73
CA ILE A 49 -3.84 -11.64 -9.01
C ILE A 49 -5.16 -11.79 -9.74
N LYS A 50 -5.08 -12.37 -10.95
CA LYS A 50 -6.27 -12.67 -11.75
C LYS A 50 -7.09 -13.80 -11.13
N LYS A 51 -8.41 -13.61 -10.98
CA LYS A 51 -9.32 -14.65 -10.45
C LYS A 51 -9.80 -15.68 -11.49
N ARG A 52 -9.72 -15.40 -12.80
CA ARG A 52 -10.20 -16.32 -13.86
C ARG A 52 -9.25 -16.40 -15.06
N PRO A 53 -8.87 -17.60 -15.53
CA PRO A 53 -7.93 -17.75 -16.65
C PRO A 53 -8.49 -17.39 -18.04
N ASN A 54 -9.81 -17.27 -18.25
CA ASN A 54 -10.43 -17.34 -19.58
C ASN A 54 -10.94 -16.03 -20.22
N VAL A 55 -10.45 -14.84 -19.81
CA VAL A 55 -10.76 -13.61 -20.56
C VAL A 55 -9.69 -13.41 -21.63
N PRO A 56 -10.04 -13.33 -22.93
CA PRO A 56 -9.07 -13.04 -23.98
C PRO A 56 -8.42 -11.70 -23.70
N VAL A 57 -7.10 -11.72 -23.51
CA VAL A 57 -6.27 -10.54 -23.30
C VAL A 57 -6.15 -9.86 -24.67
N ASN A 58 -6.66 -8.62 -24.77
CA ASN A 58 -6.32 -7.76 -25.89
C ASN A 58 -4.86 -7.32 -25.72
N ASN A 59 -4.02 -7.60 -26.73
CA ASN A 59 -2.56 -7.49 -26.68
C ASN A 59 -2.00 -6.05 -26.67
N ASN A 60 -2.78 -5.07 -26.22
CA ASN A 60 -2.27 -3.72 -26.05
C ASN A 60 -1.60 -3.64 -24.67
N SER A 61 -0.28 -3.81 -24.63
CA SER A 61 0.52 -3.49 -23.43
C SER A 61 0.30 -2.02 -23.11
N LEU A 62 -0.48 -1.75 -22.06
CA LEU A 62 -0.61 -0.43 -21.48
C LEU A 62 0.57 -0.26 -20.54
N THR A 63 1.62 0.40 -21.02
CA THR A 63 2.67 0.92 -20.15
C THR A 63 2.04 2.03 -19.30
N ALA A 64 1.69 1.71 -18.06
CA ALA A 64 1.06 2.65 -17.14
C ALA A 64 2.00 2.90 -15.95
N VAL A 65 2.17 4.18 -15.59
CA VAL A 65 2.80 4.54 -14.33
C VAL A 65 1.80 4.25 -13.23
N ILE A 66 2.20 3.44 -12.26
CA ILE A 66 1.41 3.13 -11.08
C ILE A 66 2.06 3.82 -9.89
N ARG A 67 1.25 4.56 -9.13
CA ARG A 67 1.64 5.18 -7.87
C ARG A 67 0.83 4.57 -6.73
N ILE A 68 1.53 4.29 -5.63
CA ILE A 68 0.91 3.80 -4.41
C ILE A 68 0.96 4.92 -3.39
N GLU A 69 -0.22 5.43 -3.01
CA GLU A 69 -0.40 6.45 -1.97
C GLU A 69 -0.77 5.78 -0.65
N CYS A 70 -0.19 6.19 0.47
CA CYS A 70 -0.51 5.65 1.79
C CYS A 70 -0.71 6.78 2.82
N ASP A 71 -1.89 6.82 3.43
CA ASP A 71 -2.26 7.88 4.39
C ASP A 71 -1.44 7.88 5.68
N LEU A 72 -0.67 6.81 5.92
CA LEU A 72 0.17 6.63 7.10
C LEU A 72 1.49 7.42 7.02
N VAL A 73 1.93 7.84 5.83
CA VAL A 73 3.25 8.45 5.63
C VAL A 73 3.17 9.94 5.27
N HIS A 74 4.29 10.64 5.42
CA HIS A 74 4.51 11.97 4.85
C HIS A 74 5.96 12.11 4.36
N GLY A 75 6.29 13.25 3.73
CA GLY A 75 7.65 13.54 3.26
C GLY A 75 7.92 13.21 1.79
N SER A 76 6.89 12.76 1.05
CA SER A 76 6.93 12.69 -0.40
C SER A 76 6.43 14.01 -1.00
N TYR A 77 6.99 14.41 -2.14
CA TYR A 77 6.61 15.64 -2.85
C TYR A 77 6.50 15.38 -4.34
N TYR A 78 5.46 15.92 -4.98
CA TYR A 78 5.28 15.89 -6.42
C TYR A 78 5.13 17.34 -6.92
N ASN A 79 6.07 17.78 -7.76
CA ASN A 79 6.14 19.17 -8.25
C ASN A 79 6.08 20.23 -7.12
N GLY A 80 6.78 19.96 -6.01
CA GLY A 80 6.84 20.86 -4.85
C GLY A 80 5.63 20.79 -3.92
N LEU A 81 4.60 20.02 -4.26
CA LEU A 81 3.43 19.83 -3.41
C LEU A 81 3.61 18.56 -2.56
N PRO A 82 3.30 18.59 -1.25
CA PRO A 82 3.33 17.39 -0.40
C PRO A 82 2.37 16.32 -0.92
N THR A 83 2.83 15.07 -0.96
CA THR A 83 2.03 13.89 -1.31
C THR A 83 2.27 12.75 -0.34
N HIS A 84 1.56 11.64 -0.57
CA HIS A 84 1.63 10.43 0.24
C HIS A 84 2.19 9.23 -0.56
N PHE A 85 2.94 9.48 -1.65
CA PHE A 85 3.46 8.42 -2.52
C PHE A 85 4.56 7.65 -1.81
N ILE A 86 4.38 6.34 -1.65
CA ILE A 86 5.37 5.43 -1.04
C ILE A 86 6.17 4.63 -2.08
N HIS A 87 5.64 4.48 -3.30
CA HIS A 87 6.30 3.80 -4.40
C HIS A 87 5.69 4.25 -5.74
N GLU A 88 6.53 4.38 -6.77
CA GLU A 88 6.15 4.64 -8.15
C GLU A 88 6.94 3.68 -9.05
N PHE A 89 6.25 3.06 -10.01
CA PHE A 89 6.87 2.17 -10.98
C PHE A 89 6.05 2.14 -12.27
N ILE A 90 6.65 1.60 -13.31
CA ILE A 90 6.00 1.40 -14.60
C ILE A 90 5.58 -0.08 -14.69
N SER A 91 4.30 -0.33 -14.90
CA SER A 91 3.83 -1.67 -15.26
C SER A 91 4.01 -1.87 -16.76
N ASP A 92 4.75 -2.92 -17.14
CA ASP A 92 4.89 -3.39 -18.53
C ASP A 92 3.80 -4.41 -18.91
N THR A 93 2.94 -4.75 -17.94
CA THR A 93 2.04 -5.87 -18.04
C THR A 93 0.68 -5.42 -18.59
N ALA A 94 0.24 -6.05 -19.67
CA ALA A 94 -1.08 -5.79 -20.27
C ALA A 94 -2.22 -6.12 -19.27
N PRO A 95 -3.36 -5.40 -19.34
CA PRO A 95 -4.53 -5.69 -18.52
C PRO A 95 -4.97 -7.16 -18.59
N GLY A 96 -5.39 -7.73 -17.47
CA GLY A 96 -5.86 -9.12 -17.41
C GLY A 96 -4.76 -10.18 -17.25
N ARG A 97 -3.56 -9.79 -16.80
CA ARG A 97 -2.49 -10.69 -16.35
C ARG A 97 -2.15 -10.39 -14.90
N SER A 98 -1.78 -11.43 -14.16
CA SER A 98 -1.24 -11.23 -12.81
C SER A 98 0.06 -10.43 -12.88
N TYR A 99 0.20 -9.48 -11.97
CA TYR A 99 1.32 -8.57 -11.88
C TYR A 99 1.95 -8.64 -10.49
N THR A 100 3.27 -8.44 -10.39
CA THR A 100 3.98 -8.39 -9.10
C THR A 100 5.10 -7.38 -9.18
N GLU A 101 5.14 -6.48 -8.19
CA GLU A 101 6.20 -5.50 -7.96
C GLU A 101 6.88 -5.79 -6.62
N ILE A 102 8.22 -5.85 -6.65
CA ILE A 102 9.05 -5.96 -5.47
C ILE A 102 10.10 -4.84 -5.54
N PRO A 103 9.96 -3.78 -4.72
CA PRO A 103 10.92 -2.69 -4.71
C PRO A 103 12.33 -3.21 -4.39
N GLN A 104 13.29 -3.03 -5.30
CA GLN A 104 14.68 -3.45 -5.09
C GLN A 104 15.32 -2.68 -3.92
N ASN A 105 15.01 -1.40 -3.81
CA ASN A 105 15.42 -0.53 -2.71
C ASN A 105 14.17 0.04 -2.06
N VAL A 106 13.82 -0.47 -0.88
CA VAL A 106 12.65 0.00 -0.14
C VAL A 106 12.95 1.39 0.43
N ILE A 107 12.20 2.39 -0.05
CA ILE A 107 12.23 3.74 0.50
C ILE A 107 11.32 3.78 1.73
N TYR A 108 11.82 4.32 2.83
CA TYR A 108 11.07 4.48 4.07
C TYR A 108 10.72 5.94 4.29
N PHE A 109 9.46 6.18 4.60
CA PHE A 109 8.91 7.50 4.90
C PHE A 109 8.49 7.56 6.36
N PRO A 110 8.67 8.71 7.04
CA PRO A 110 8.20 8.88 8.40
C PRO A 110 6.69 8.64 8.51
N VAL A 111 6.28 7.95 9.57
CA VAL A 111 4.88 7.71 9.91
C VAL A 111 4.29 8.94 10.60
N ASN A 112 3.09 9.35 10.19
CA ASN A 112 2.44 10.58 10.66
C ASN A 112 1.50 10.40 11.88
N LYS A 113 1.34 9.18 12.42
CA LYS A 113 0.46 8.88 13.57
C LYS A 113 1.07 7.83 14.51
N ASN A 114 0.94 8.01 15.82
CA ASN A 114 1.43 7.04 16.83
C ASN A 114 0.38 6.00 17.25
N ILE A 115 -0.88 6.21 16.88
CA ILE A 115 -1.98 5.26 17.12
C ILE A 115 -2.67 5.02 15.77
N ILE A 116 -2.61 3.79 15.28
CA ILE A 116 -3.13 3.40 13.98
C ILE A 116 -4.39 2.58 14.19
N SER A 117 -5.55 3.18 13.96
CA SER A 117 -6.84 2.48 13.90
C SER A 117 -7.16 1.96 12.50
N SER A 118 -6.60 2.59 11.48
CA SER A 118 -6.71 2.16 10.08
C SER A 118 -5.53 2.65 9.25
N ILE A 119 -5.28 1.95 8.14
CA ILE A 119 -4.38 2.39 7.07
C ILE A 119 -5.18 2.33 5.78
N SER A 120 -5.13 3.43 5.03
CA SER A 120 -5.72 3.56 3.70
C SER A 120 -4.62 3.65 2.65
N VAL A 121 -4.72 2.81 1.62
CA VAL A 121 -3.83 2.83 0.47
C VAL A 121 -4.64 3.06 -0.78
N ARG A 122 -4.18 3.97 -1.63
CA ARG A 122 -4.73 4.23 -2.96
C ARG A 122 -3.74 3.85 -4.03
N ILE A 123 -4.21 3.20 -5.07
CA ILE A 123 -3.42 2.85 -6.25
C ILE A 123 -3.93 3.68 -7.42
N VAL A 124 -3.09 4.59 -7.90
CA VAL A 124 -3.47 5.60 -8.89
C VAL A 124 -2.55 5.59 -10.10
N ASP A 125 -3.06 6.11 -11.22
CA ASP A 125 -2.29 6.30 -12.45
C ASP A 125 -1.42 7.58 -12.41
N GLN A 126 -0.78 7.90 -13.54
CA GLN A 126 0.04 9.12 -13.69
C GLN A 126 -0.74 10.44 -13.52
N PHE A 127 -2.07 10.39 -13.60
CA PHE A 127 -2.95 11.56 -13.48
C PHE A 127 -3.61 11.65 -12.09
N GLY A 128 -3.39 10.66 -11.22
CA GLY A 128 -3.95 10.60 -9.87
C GLY A 128 -5.34 9.96 -9.80
N TYR A 129 -5.81 9.35 -10.89
CA TYR A 129 -7.07 8.61 -10.90
C TYR A 129 -6.85 7.17 -10.41
N CYS A 130 -7.78 6.67 -9.59
CA CYS A 130 -7.75 5.28 -9.16
C CYS A 130 -7.82 4.34 -10.37
N ILE A 131 -6.91 3.37 -10.44
CA ILE A 131 -6.86 2.39 -11.54
C ILE A 131 -8.06 1.45 -11.41
N ASP A 132 -8.68 1.04 -12.52
CA ASP A 132 -9.67 -0.03 -12.50
C ASP A 132 -9.00 -1.38 -12.75
N PHE A 133 -8.93 -2.23 -11.73
CA PHE A 133 -8.41 -3.60 -11.79
C PHE A 133 -9.51 -4.64 -12.06
N GLY A 134 -10.75 -4.22 -12.37
CA GLY A 134 -11.87 -5.12 -12.61
C GLY A 134 -12.16 -6.06 -11.42
N GLU A 135 -12.21 -7.37 -11.67
CA GLU A 135 -12.44 -8.39 -10.63
C GLU A 135 -11.14 -8.96 -10.02
N GLU A 136 -9.98 -8.37 -10.34
CA GLU A 136 -8.69 -8.87 -9.88
C GLU A 136 -8.48 -8.63 -8.38
N HIS A 137 -7.70 -9.52 -7.74
CA HIS A 137 -7.38 -9.42 -6.33
C HIS A 137 -6.04 -8.72 -6.14
N ILE A 138 -6.06 -7.57 -5.51
CA ILE A 138 -4.89 -6.76 -5.23
C ILE A 138 -4.38 -7.11 -3.82
N GLN A 139 -3.06 -7.19 -3.67
CA GLN A 139 -2.41 -7.39 -2.39
C GLN A 139 -1.16 -6.52 -2.31
N LEU A 140 -0.92 -5.91 -1.15
CA LEU A 140 0.32 -5.21 -0.86
C LEU A 140 0.79 -5.50 0.56
N ARG A 141 2.09 -5.34 0.78
CA ARG A 141 2.73 -5.49 2.09
C ARG A 141 3.49 -4.23 2.44
N LEU A 142 3.02 -3.53 3.46
CA LEU A 142 3.73 -2.43 4.10
C LEU A 142 4.64 -3.00 5.19
N HIS A 143 5.77 -2.33 5.41
CA HIS A 143 6.67 -2.62 6.52
C HIS A 143 6.84 -1.37 7.36
N LEU A 144 6.40 -1.47 8.61
CA LEU A 144 6.63 -0.48 9.65
C LEU A 144 7.85 -0.91 10.45
N ARG A 145 8.80 0.00 10.66
CA ARG A 145 9.92 -0.23 11.58
C ARG A 145 10.21 1.03 12.39
N LYS A 146 10.85 0.88 13.55
CA LYS A 146 11.38 2.03 14.29
C LYS A 146 12.41 2.77 13.43
N ALA A 147 12.31 4.09 13.43
CA ALA A 147 13.34 4.94 12.87
C ALA A 147 14.65 4.73 13.64
N LYS A 148 15.78 4.87 12.95
CA LYS A 148 17.11 4.75 13.55
C LYS A 148 17.53 6.02 14.26
#